data_AF-A0A5B7DA84-F1
#
_entry.id   AF-A0A5B7DA84-F1
#
_cell.length_a   1.000
_cell.length_b   1.000
_cell.length_c   1.000
_cell.angle_alpha   90.00
_cell.angle_beta   90.00
_cell.angle_gamma   90.00
#
_symmetry.space_group_name_H-M   'P 1'
#
loop_
_entity.id
_entity.type
_entity.pdbx_description
1 polymer ?
#
loop_
_entity_poly.entity_id
_entity_poly.type
_entity_poly.pdbx_seq_one_letter_code
_entity_poly.pdbx_strand_id
1 'polypeptide(L)'
;MSGKEFNIGSARSGTFFISSRSTKLSKQKSTIGSFLGPAAAEGKNEEPDERHGQWLRRRRLDGALNRVPRNFYPQIWKILGKCKGINIEGKVIPHSLTQEMTAGELKFALEVETVLNTIPQPEYRQLVVEALMVLSLVREYHNTDYLGDIVSAQDIVHVANNIFLSDQKQQDGDATTCCAREKREPGVGGGLACGGAAYICQHFYDSAPSGSYGTMSYMIRAATATLNCFPQDGELDCAVS
;
A
#
# COMPACT_ATOMS: atom_id res chain seq x y z
N MET A 1 -8.97 11.96 11.54
CA MET A 1 -7.81 12.88 11.42
C MET A 1 -6.67 12.19 10.68
N SER A 2 -6.58 12.38 9.38
CA SER A 2 -5.39 12.09 8.56
C SER A 2 -4.96 13.43 7.96
N GLY A 3 -3.68 13.80 8.04
CA GLY A 3 -3.21 15.08 7.50
C GLY A 3 -2.24 15.90 8.35
N LYS A 4 -1.53 15.30 9.31
CA LYS A 4 -0.27 15.89 9.78
C LYS A 4 0.89 15.08 9.20
N GLU A 5 1.33 15.46 8.01
CA GLU A 5 2.56 14.93 7.43
C GLU A 5 3.79 15.75 7.83
N PHE A 6 4.93 15.07 7.92
CA PHE A 6 6.24 15.63 8.21
C PHE A 6 7.00 15.80 6.90
N ASN A 7 7.64 16.96 6.69
CA ASN A 7 8.50 17.18 5.53
C ASN A 7 9.88 16.54 5.76
N ILE A 8 10.33 15.72 4.82
CA ILE A 8 11.70 15.19 4.75
C ILE A 8 12.47 16.04 3.74
N GLY A 9 13.40 16.87 4.24
CA GLY A 9 14.34 17.61 3.42
C GLY A 9 15.70 16.91 3.37
N SER A 10 16.32 16.85 2.19
CA SER A 10 17.70 16.42 2.03
C SER A 10 18.62 17.65 2.05
N ALA A 11 19.56 17.70 3.00
CA ALA A 11 20.65 18.66 2.95
C ALA A 11 21.78 18.11 2.07
N ARG A 12 22.55 19.00 1.41
CA ARG A 12 23.64 18.70 0.47
C ARG A 12 24.83 17.91 1.07
N SER A 13 24.71 17.42 2.31
CA SER A 13 25.72 16.65 3.05
C SER A 13 25.11 15.41 3.74
N GLY A 14 24.25 14.67 3.03
CA GLY A 14 23.87 13.28 3.38
C GLY A 14 23.16 13.07 4.72
N THR A 15 22.72 14.12 5.40
CA THR A 15 22.01 14.03 6.69
C THR A 15 20.55 14.42 6.49
N PHE A 16 19.64 13.54 6.88
CA PHE A 16 18.19 13.77 6.85
C PHE A 16 17.74 14.33 8.21
N PHE A 17 16.94 15.39 8.19
CA PHE A 17 16.33 15.93 9.42
C PHE A 17 14.80 15.93 9.27
N ILE A 18 14.11 15.51 10.32
CA ILE A 18 12.65 15.58 10.45
C ILE A 18 12.33 16.86 11.22
N SER A 19 11.63 17.80 10.58
CA SER A 19 11.23 19.07 11.20
C SER A 19 9.71 19.22 11.18
N SER A 20 9.10 19.35 12.35
CA SER A 20 7.72 19.82 12.51
C SER A 20 7.69 21.35 12.47
N ARG A 21 7.39 21.94 11.32
CA ARG A 21 7.11 23.38 11.21
C ARG A 21 5.76 23.62 10.56
N SER A 22 4.87 24.30 11.27
CA SER A 22 3.66 24.92 10.71
C SER A 22 4.05 26.03 9.75
N THR A 23 3.74 25.88 8.47
CA THR A 23 4.07 26.88 7.44
C THR A 23 2.91 27.85 7.22
N LYS A 24 2.97 29.02 7.88
CA LYS A 24 2.60 30.26 7.21
C LYS A 24 3.81 30.66 6.37
N LEU A 25 3.78 30.47 5.05
CA LEU A 25 4.79 31.04 4.16
C LEU A 25 4.12 31.71 2.95
N SER A 26 4.45 32.99 2.79
CA SER A 26 4.02 33.93 1.77
C SER A 26 4.49 33.53 0.36
N LYS A 27 3.58 33.67 -0.60
CA LYS A 27 3.81 33.51 -2.04
C LYS A 27 4.92 34.46 -2.54
N GLN A 28 5.94 33.92 -3.22
CA GLN A 28 6.74 34.67 -4.18
C GLN A 28 6.28 34.29 -5.59
N LYS A 29 5.65 35.25 -6.27
CA LYS A 29 5.13 35.14 -7.63
C LYS A 29 6.27 35.46 -8.60
N SER A 30 6.62 34.56 -9.51
CA SER A 30 7.51 34.87 -10.62
C SER A 30 6.70 35.42 -11.79
N THR A 31 7.09 36.60 -12.28
CA THR A 31 6.45 37.39 -13.32
C THR A 31 7.27 37.23 -14.60
N ILE A 32 6.65 36.82 -15.71
CA ILE A 32 7.06 37.13 -17.10
C ILE A 32 5.89 36.84 -18.07
N GLY A 33 5.48 37.86 -18.84
CA GLY A 33 4.63 37.81 -20.05
C GLY A 33 3.11 37.98 -19.81
N SER A 34 2.52 39.19 -19.78
CA SER A 34 2.05 40.03 -20.93
C SER A 34 0.88 39.39 -21.70
N PHE A 35 -0.27 39.99 -22.07
CA PHE A 35 -0.91 41.31 -21.97
C PHE A 35 -2.29 41.19 -22.69
N LEU A 36 -3.34 41.91 -22.23
CA LEU A 36 -4.68 42.20 -22.83
C LEU A 36 -5.95 41.53 -22.23
N GLY A 37 -6.86 42.38 -21.71
CA GLY A 37 -8.33 42.22 -21.79
C GLY A 37 -9.11 41.99 -20.47
N PRO A 38 -10.14 42.78 -20.10
CA PRO A 38 -10.66 42.83 -18.73
C PRO A 38 -11.96 42.05 -18.45
N ALA A 39 -12.10 41.70 -17.16
CA ALA A 39 -13.32 41.50 -16.36
C ALA A 39 -14.32 40.39 -16.76
N ALA A 40 -14.31 39.29 -15.99
CA ALA A 40 -15.53 38.54 -15.66
C ALA A 40 -15.36 37.71 -14.38
N ALA A 41 -16.33 37.90 -13.47
CA ALA A 41 -16.84 37.00 -12.44
C ALA A 41 -15.86 36.42 -11.38
N GLU A 42 -16.02 36.90 -10.14
CA GLU A 42 -15.61 36.18 -8.93
C GLU A 42 -16.43 34.89 -8.79
N GLY A 43 -15.98 33.83 -9.43
CA GLY A 43 -16.24 32.46 -8.97
C GLY A 43 -15.21 32.10 -7.92
N LYS A 44 -15.64 31.81 -6.69
CA LYS A 44 -14.81 31.03 -5.76
C LYS A 44 -14.63 29.64 -6.38
N ASN A 45 -13.61 29.49 -7.22
CA ASN A 45 -13.11 28.18 -7.58
C ASN A 45 -12.54 27.60 -6.29
N GLU A 46 -13.29 26.69 -5.66
CA GLU A 46 -12.70 25.68 -4.80
C GLU A 46 -11.76 24.88 -5.70
N GLU A 47 -10.48 25.26 -5.71
CA GLU A 47 -9.43 24.42 -6.29
C GLU A 47 -9.62 23.02 -5.69
N PRO A 48 -9.89 21.99 -6.51
CA PRO A 48 -10.01 20.64 -5.99
C PRO A 48 -8.75 20.34 -5.19
N ASP A 49 -8.90 19.82 -3.98
CA ASP A 49 -7.77 19.56 -3.11
C ASP A 49 -6.75 18.67 -3.86
N GLU A 50 -5.65 19.26 -4.36
CA GLU A 50 -4.58 18.58 -5.12
C GLU A 50 -4.00 17.37 -4.36
N ARG A 51 -4.37 17.21 -3.08
CA ARG A 51 -3.97 16.14 -2.19
C ARG A 51 -4.81 14.87 -2.34
N HIS A 52 -6.07 14.94 -2.79
CA HIS A 52 -6.92 13.76 -2.95
C HIS A 52 -6.56 12.99 -4.22
N GLY A 53 -6.40 11.68 -4.12
CA GLY A 53 -6.03 10.80 -5.24
C GLY A 53 -4.53 10.69 -5.51
N GLN A 54 -3.66 11.32 -4.72
CA GLN A 54 -2.21 11.33 -4.95
C GLN A 54 -1.60 9.93 -4.87
N TRP A 55 -1.96 9.16 -3.84
CA TRP A 55 -1.40 7.83 -3.62
C TRP A 55 -2.02 6.81 -4.57
N LEU A 56 -3.32 6.92 -4.84
CA LEU A 56 -3.99 6.10 -5.85
C LEU A 56 -3.33 6.30 -7.23
N ARG A 57 -3.08 7.55 -7.63
CA ARG A 57 -2.40 7.86 -8.89
C ARG A 57 -0.99 7.29 -8.93
N ARG A 58 -0.22 7.41 -7.83
CA ARG A 58 1.12 6.81 -7.74
C ARG A 58 1.08 5.30 -7.90
N ARG A 59 0.18 4.60 -7.19
CA ARG A 59 -0.01 3.15 -7.33
C ARG A 59 -0.40 2.74 -8.74
N ARG A 60 -1.29 3.48 -9.40
CA ARG A 60 -1.63 3.23 -10.81
C ARG A 60 -0.42 3.37 -11.74
N LEU A 61 0.40 4.41 -11.56
CA LEU A 61 1.61 4.62 -12.36
C LEU A 61 2.65 3.53 -12.11
N ASP A 62 2.95 3.23 -10.84
CA ASP A 62 3.93 2.21 -10.48
C ASP A 62 3.47 0.82 -10.92
N GLY A 63 2.17 0.52 -10.79
CA GLY A 63 1.57 -0.73 -11.26
C GLY A 63 1.62 -0.88 -12.77
N ALA A 64 1.25 0.16 -13.53
CA ALA A 64 1.28 0.12 -14.99
C ALA A 64 2.70 -0.05 -15.56
N LEU A 65 3.71 0.43 -14.83
CA LEU A 65 5.12 0.31 -15.19
C LEU A 65 5.82 -0.90 -14.55
N ASN A 66 5.10 -1.77 -13.84
CA ASN A 66 5.67 -2.89 -13.07
C ASN A 66 6.82 -2.48 -12.15
N ARG A 67 6.76 -1.28 -11.58
CA ARG A 67 7.78 -0.79 -10.65
C ARG A 67 7.64 -1.51 -9.32
N VAL A 68 8.75 -2.05 -8.83
CA VAL A 68 8.85 -2.70 -7.53
C VAL A 68 9.99 -2.07 -6.71
N PRO A 69 9.97 -2.20 -5.37
CA PRO A 69 11.07 -1.76 -4.52
C PRO A 69 12.40 -2.44 -4.87
N ARG A 70 13.51 -1.84 -4.44
CA ARG A 70 14.83 -2.45 -4.58
C ARG A 70 14.87 -3.79 -3.83
N ASN A 71 15.57 -4.76 -4.40
CA ASN A 71 15.70 -6.11 -3.86
C ASN A 71 14.38 -6.88 -3.71
N PHE A 72 13.30 -6.44 -4.37
CA PHE A 72 12.00 -7.13 -4.31
C PHE A 72 12.11 -8.62 -4.64
N TYR A 73 12.63 -8.98 -5.82
CA TYR A 73 12.73 -10.40 -6.23
C TYR A 73 13.61 -11.24 -5.29
N PRO A 74 14.83 -10.81 -4.90
CA PRO A 74 15.59 -11.52 -3.88
C PRO A 74 14.83 -11.73 -2.56
N GLN A 75 13.97 -10.79 -2.15
CA GLN A 75 13.17 -10.93 -0.94
C GLN A 75 12.02 -11.95 -1.12
N ILE A 76 11.37 -12.01 -2.29
CA ILE A 76 10.39 -13.06 -2.59
C ILE A 76 11.02 -14.45 -2.52
N TRP A 77 12.22 -14.61 -3.09
CA TRP A 77 12.98 -15.86 -2.99
C TRP A 77 13.22 -16.26 -1.53
N LYS A 78 13.60 -15.29 -0.68
CA LYS A 78 13.82 -15.50 0.74
C LYS A 78 12.53 -15.84 1.51
N ILE A 79 11.37 -15.30 1.13
CA ILE A 79 10.06 -15.65 1.70
C ILE A 79 9.69 -17.09 1.31
N LEU A 80 9.88 -17.47 0.04
CA LEU A 80 9.64 -18.84 -0.43
C LEU A 80 10.47 -19.86 0.34
N GLY A 81 11.68 -19.51 0.78
CA GLY A 81 12.48 -20.34 1.68
C GLY A 81 11.84 -20.66 3.04
N LYS A 82 10.72 -20.02 3.40
CA LYS A 82 10.01 -20.17 4.68
C LYS A 82 8.54 -20.57 4.53
N CYS A 83 8.05 -20.88 3.33
CA CYS A 83 6.69 -21.38 3.08
C CYS A 83 6.67 -22.42 1.95
N LYS A 84 5.58 -23.15 1.74
CA LYS A 84 5.46 -24.09 0.59
C LYS A 84 5.17 -23.37 -0.72
N GLY A 85 4.62 -22.16 -0.65
CA GLY A 85 4.44 -21.29 -1.82
C GLY A 85 3.75 -19.99 -1.49
N ILE A 86 3.75 -19.07 -2.44
CA ILE A 86 3.05 -17.79 -2.37
C ILE A 86 1.94 -17.79 -3.42
N ASN A 87 0.70 -17.58 -3.00
CA ASN A 87 -0.44 -17.44 -3.89
C ASN A 87 -0.68 -15.96 -4.21
N ILE A 88 -0.85 -15.66 -5.49
CA ILE A 88 -1.19 -14.35 -6.04
C ILE A 88 -2.28 -14.57 -7.10
N GLU A 89 -3.50 -14.11 -6.83
CA GLU A 89 -4.66 -14.24 -7.75
C GLU A 89 -4.88 -15.67 -8.29
N GLY A 90 -4.78 -16.66 -7.41
CA GLY A 90 -4.99 -18.07 -7.75
C GLY A 90 -3.80 -18.74 -8.44
N LYS A 91 -2.71 -18.01 -8.71
CA LYS A 91 -1.45 -18.58 -9.19
C LYS A 91 -0.48 -18.72 -8.03
N VAL A 92 0.06 -19.93 -7.88
CA VAL A 92 1.02 -20.25 -6.82
C VAL A 92 2.44 -20.23 -7.37
N ILE A 93 3.31 -19.44 -6.74
CA ILE A 93 4.76 -19.50 -6.89
C ILE A 93 5.26 -20.54 -5.88
N PRO A 94 5.69 -21.74 -6.31
CA PRO A 94 6.05 -22.83 -5.40
C PRO A 94 7.44 -22.65 -4.80
N HIS A 95 7.66 -23.23 -3.62
CA HIS A 95 8.98 -23.30 -2.97
C HIS A 95 10.04 -23.97 -3.85
N SER A 96 9.67 -24.94 -4.70
CA SER A 96 10.64 -25.68 -5.55
C SER A 96 11.50 -24.76 -6.42
N LEU A 97 10.99 -23.57 -6.78
CA LEU A 97 11.76 -22.57 -7.53
C LEU A 97 13.04 -22.13 -6.80
N THR A 98 13.08 -22.16 -5.46
CA THR A 98 14.29 -21.81 -4.71
C THR A 98 15.38 -22.89 -4.77
N GLN A 99 15.01 -24.11 -5.16
CA GLN A 99 15.95 -25.23 -5.36
C GLN A 99 16.52 -25.23 -6.79
N GLU A 100 15.75 -24.70 -7.74
CA GLU A 100 16.11 -24.66 -9.16
C GLU A 100 16.86 -23.38 -9.55
N MET A 101 16.65 -22.28 -8.80
CA MET A 101 17.14 -20.94 -9.15
C MET A 101 17.64 -20.20 -7.90
N THR A 102 18.58 -19.26 -8.11
CA THR A 102 19.07 -18.38 -7.04
C THR A 102 18.32 -17.04 -6.98
N ALA A 103 18.38 -16.38 -5.81
CA ALA A 103 17.68 -15.11 -5.54
C ALA A 103 18.04 -13.95 -6.48
N GLY A 104 19.22 -14.00 -7.12
CA GLY A 104 19.72 -12.97 -8.02
C GLY A 104 19.55 -13.30 -9.52
N GLU A 105 19.02 -14.47 -9.86
CA GLU A 105 18.84 -14.86 -11.25
C GLU A 105 17.65 -14.14 -11.91
N LEU A 106 17.88 -13.68 -13.14
CA LEU A 106 16.84 -13.05 -13.96
C LEU A 106 15.64 -13.99 -14.18
N LYS A 107 15.89 -15.29 -14.34
CA LYS A 107 14.84 -16.29 -14.56
C LYS A 107 13.85 -16.32 -13.40
N PHE A 108 14.34 -16.32 -12.16
CA PHE A 108 13.47 -16.25 -10.98
C PHE A 108 12.63 -14.98 -10.96
N ALA A 109 13.25 -13.82 -11.26
CA ALA A 109 12.54 -12.55 -11.31
C ALA A 109 11.40 -12.56 -12.36
N LEU A 110 11.65 -13.14 -13.55
CA LEU A 110 10.65 -13.24 -14.61
C LEU A 110 9.47 -14.14 -14.23
N GLU A 111 9.69 -15.23 -13.49
CA GLU A 111 8.60 -16.08 -12.98
C GLU A 111 7.69 -15.31 -12.02
N VAL A 112 8.29 -14.59 -11.05
CA VAL A 112 7.53 -13.75 -10.10
C VAL A 112 6.77 -12.64 -10.84
N GLU A 113 7.43 -11.97 -11.80
CA GLU A 113 6.81 -10.90 -12.59
C GLU A 113 5.65 -11.42 -13.45
N THR A 114 5.79 -12.60 -14.06
CA THR A 114 4.75 -13.25 -14.85
C THR A 114 3.49 -13.49 -14.01
N VAL A 115 3.66 -13.88 -12.75
CA VAL A 115 2.54 -14.05 -11.82
C VAL A 115 1.92 -12.70 -11.46
N LEU A 116 2.71 -11.67 -11.10
CA LEU A 116 2.19 -10.33 -10.79
C LEU A 116 1.46 -9.67 -11.98
N ASN A 117 1.91 -9.93 -13.20
CA ASN A 117 1.30 -9.42 -14.43
C ASN A 117 -0.09 -10.00 -14.71
N THR A 118 -0.52 -11.02 -13.98
CA THR A 118 -1.86 -11.58 -14.12
C THR A 118 -2.92 -10.74 -13.44
N ILE A 119 -2.52 -9.88 -12.49
CA ILE A 119 -3.38 -8.86 -11.90
C ILE A 119 -3.63 -7.77 -12.95
N PRO A 120 -4.87 -7.55 -13.43
CA PRO A 120 -5.10 -6.59 -14.50
C PRO A 120 -5.14 -5.13 -14.01
N GLN A 121 -5.52 -4.88 -12.75
CA GLN A 121 -5.61 -3.52 -12.21
C GLN A 121 -4.29 -3.08 -11.58
N PRO A 122 -3.65 -2.00 -12.08
CA PRO A 122 -2.31 -1.61 -11.65
C PRO A 122 -2.26 -1.17 -10.17
N GLU A 123 -3.29 -0.50 -9.67
CA GLU A 123 -3.37 -0.11 -8.26
C GLU A 123 -3.42 -1.31 -7.31
N TYR A 124 -4.10 -2.38 -7.71
CA TYR A 124 -4.21 -3.61 -6.94
C TYR A 124 -2.90 -4.40 -6.98
N ARG A 125 -2.26 -4.47 -8.16
CA ARG A 125 -0.91 -5.02 -8.31
C ARG A 125 0.08 -4.38 -7.33
N GLN A 126 0.02 -3.06 -7.15
CA GLN A 126 0.89 -2.37 -6.19
C GLN A 126 0.56 -2.69 -4.73
N LEU A 127 -0.71 -2.83 -4.35
CA LEU A 127 -1.05 -3.29 -2.99
C LEU A 127 -0.55 -4.72 -2.72
N VAL A 128 -0.58 -5.60 -3.72
CA VAL A 128 0.01 -6.94 -3.62
C VAL A 128 1.53 -6.87 -3.47
N VAL A 129 2.21 -6.00 -4.21
CA VAL A 129 3.65 -5.74 -4.03
C VAL A 129 3.95 -5.23 -2.61
N GLU A 130 3.17 -4.28 -2.10
CA GLU A 130 3.27 -3.77 -0.72
C GLU A 130 3.07 -4.90 0.31
N ALA A 131 2.08 -5.78 0.12
CA ALA A 131 1.85 -6.93 1.00
C ALA A 131 3.03 -7.93 1.00
N LEU A 132 3.61 -8.21 -0.16
CA LEU A 132 4.82 -9.04 -0.27
C LEU A 132 6.04 -8.41 0.42
N MET A 133 6.14 -7.07 0.42
CA MET A 133 7.15 -6.37 1.21
C MET A 133 6.92 -6.53 2.72
N VAL A 134 5.66 -6.49 3.18
CA VAL A 134 5.35 -6.78 4.59
C VAL A 134 5.73 -8.21 4.95
N LEU A 135 5.45 -9.19 4.11
CA LEU A 135 5.90 -10.58 4.33
C LEU A 135 7.42 -10.70 4.44
N SER A 136 8.14 -9.90 3.66
CA SER A 136 9.61 -9.85 3.73
C SER A 136 10.07 -9.33 5.10
N LEU A 137 9.39 -8.30 5.64
CA LEU A 137 9.65 -7.78 6.99
C LEU A 137 9.30 -8.81 8.07
N VAL A 138 8.15 -9.47 7.97
CA VAL A 138 7.78 -10.55 8.91
C VAL A 138 8.88 -11.61 8.94
N ARG A 139 9.35 -12.05 7.77
CA ARG A 139 10.45 -13.02 7.66
C ARG A 139 11.78 -12.51 8.25
N GLU A 140 12.06 -11.22 8.15
CA GLU A 140 13.31 -10.63 8.67
C GLU A 140 13.30 -10.44 10.19
N TYR A 141 12.16 -10.05 10.77
CA TYR A 141 12.05 -9.69 12.19
C TYR A 141 11.42 -10.79 13.06
N HIS A 142 10.61 -11.66 12.48
CA HIS A 142 10.02 -12.79 13.17
C HIS A 142 10.89 -14.02 12.92
N ASN A 143 11.62 -14.47 13.96
CA ASN A 143 12.54 -15.61 13.88
C ASN A 143 11.80 -16.97 13.82
N THR A 144 10.77 -17.07 12.98
CA THR A 144 10.09 -18.33 12.72
C THR A 144 10.75 -19.09 11.60
N ASP A 145 10.87 -20.39 11.82
CA ASP A 145 11.36 -21.30 10.79
C ASP A 145 10.36 -21.52 9.65
N TYR A 146 9.09 -21.18 9.87
CA TYR A 146 8.01 -21.44 8.94
C TYR A 146 6.90 -20.39 9.01
N LEU A 147 6.51 -19.83 7.86
CA LEU A 147 5.43 -18.86 7.70
C LEU A 147 4.06 -19.51 7.44
N GLY A 148 4.04 -20.79 7.06
CA GLY A 148 2.82 -21.53 6.71
C GLY A 148 2.93 -22.28 5.38
N ASP A 149 1.86 -22.99 5.02
CA ASP A 149 1.76 -23.76 3.77
C ASP A 149 1.81 -22.84 2.55
N ILE A 150 0.65 -22.36 2.10
CA ILE A 150 0.54 -21.43 0.98
C ILE A 150 0.15 -20.08 1.57
N VAL A 151 1.04 -19.10 1.46
CA VAL A 151 0.79 -17.74 1.93
C VAL A 151 0.10 -16.96 0.81
N SER A 152 -1.08 -16.43 1.11
CA SER A 152 -1.90 -15.70 0.13
C SER A 152 -1.68 -14.20 0.24
N ALA A 153 -1.07 -13.60 -0.78
CA ALA A 153 -0.79 -12.16 -0.79
C ALA A 153 -2.08 -11.34 -0.91
N GLN A 154 -3.05 -11.81 -1.72
CA GLN A 154 -4.35 -11.16 -1.84
C GLN A 154 -5.14 -11.15 -0.52
N ASP A 155 -5.07 -12.23 0.27
CA ASP A 155 -5.83 -12.30 1.52
C ASP A 155 -5.33 -11.26 2.52
N ILE A 156 -4.01 -11.01 2.58
CA ILE A 156 -3.43 -9.94 3.39
C ILE A 156 -4.01 -8.58 2.96
N VAL A 157 -4.08 -8.30 1.66
CA VAL A 157 -4.64 -7.04 1.11
C VAL A 157 -6.12 -6.88 1.49
N HIS A 158 -6.93 -7.94 1.33
CA HIS A 158 -8.35 -7.90 1.67
C HIS A 158 -8.61 -7.77 3.16
N VAL A 159 -7.87 -8.51 4.00
CA VAL A 159 -7.96 -8.39 5.45
C VAL A 159 -7.52 -7.00 5.90
N ALA A 160 -6.45 -6.44 5.33
CA ALA A 160 -6.01 -5.08 5.61
C ALA A 160 -7.09 -4.04 5.27
N ASN A 161 -7.73 -4.18 4.12
CA ASN A 161 -8.86 -3.32 3.72
C ASN A 161 -10.05 -3.47 4.69
N ASN A 162 -10.36 -4.67 5.17
CA ASN A 162 -11.45 -4.89 6.14
C ASN A 162 -11.15 -4.25 7.50
N ILE A 163 -9.90 -4.37 7.97
CA ILE A 163 -9.43 -3.70 9.19
C ILE A 163 -9.50 -2.18 9.01
N PHE A 164 -9.03 -1.66 7.87
CA PHE A 164 -9.16 -0.24 7.52
C PHE A 164 -10.61 0.24 7.56
N LEU A 165 -11.55 -0.46 6.91
CA LEU A 165 -12.95 -0.07 6.91
C LEU A 165 -13.57 -0.08 8.32
N SER A 166 -13.14 -1.01 9.17
CA SER A 166 -13.59 -1.08 10.57
C SER A 166 -13.12 0.14 11.36
N ASP A 167 -11.83 0.49 11.25
CA ASP A 167 -11.26 1.67 11.89
C ASP A 167 -11.88 2.97 11.35
N GLN A 168 -12.13 3.05 10.04
CA GLN A 168 -12.81 4.19 9.41
C GLN A 168 -14.23 4.38 9.97
N LYS A 169 -14.96 3.30 10.22
CA LYS A 169 -16.30 3.38 10.83
C LYS A 169 -16.25 3.87 12.28
N GLN A 170 -15.25 3.43 13.05
CA GLN A 170 -15.10 3.83 14.46
C GLN A 170 -14.69 5.30 14.61
N GLN A 171 -13.95 5.83 13.64
CA GLN A 171 -13.36 7.17 13.71
C GLN A 171 -14.07 8.19 12.83
N ASP A 172 -15.21 7.84 12.24
CA ASP A 172 -15.94 8.65 11.28
C ASP A 172 -15.03 9.16 10.14
N GLY A 173 -14.23 8.26 9.58
CA GLY A 173 -13.25 8.55 8.53
C GLY A 173 -13.87 8.62 7.13
N ASP A 174 -13.09 9.09 6.15
CA ASP A 174 -13.56 9.37 4.79
C ASP A 174 -14.25 8.17 4.11
N ALA A 175 -13.83 6.93 4.41
CA ALA A 175 -14.46 5.74 3.82
C ALA A 175 -15.92 5.53 4.28
N THR A 176 -16.39 6.22 5.33
CA THR A 176 -17.82 6.21 5.74
C THR A 176 -18.73 6.83 4.69
N THR A 177 -18.18 7.67 3.80
CA THR A 177 -18.89 8.19 2.63
C THR A 177 -19.20 7.11 1.59
N CYS A 178 -18.57 5.93 1.69
CA CYS A 178 -18.78 4.81 0.77
C CYS A 178 -18.76 3.43 1.47
N CYS A 179 -17.62 2.75 1.53
CA CYS A 179 -17.51 1.33 1.87
C CYS A 179 -17.64 1.02 3.37
N ALA A 180 -17.40 2.02 4.24
CA ALA A 180 -17.53 1.90 5.69
C ALA A 180 -18.90 2.41 6.21
N ARG A 181 -19.84 2.72 5.31
CA ARG A 181 -21.21 3.14 5.67
C ARG A 181 -22.03 1.95 6.18
N GLU A 182 -23.05 2.21 6.99
CA GLU A 182 -23.92 1.14 7.54
C GLU A 182 -24.67 0.36 6.47
N LYS A 183 -25.20 1.07 5.47
CA LYS A 183 -25.88 0.49 4.31
C LYS A 183 -24.97 0.60 3.09
N ARG A 184 -24.37 -0.53 2.72
CA ARG A 184 -23.57 -0.67 1.49
C ARG A 184 -24.48 -0.71 0.29
N GLU A 185 -24.35 0.27 -0.57
CA GLU A 185 -24.99 0.27 -1.89
C GLU A 185 -24.05 -0.37 -2.90
N PRO A 186 -24.53 -1.29 -3.76
CA PRO A 186 -23.70 -1.83 -4.83
C PRO A 186 -23.40 -0.72 -5.83
N GLY A 187 -22.15 -0.68 -6.29
CA GLY A 187 -21.74 0.17 -7.40
C GLY A 187 -22.28 -0.36 -8.74
N VAL A 188 -22.05 0.42 -9.80
CA VAL A 188 -22.38 0.02 -11.17
C VAL A 188 -21.70 -1.31 -11.51
N GLY A 189 -22.46 -2.25 -12.07
CA GLY A 189 -21.94 -3.56 -12.48
C GLY A 189 -21.56 -4.50 -11.33
N GLY A 190 -22.08 -4.28 -10.12
CA GLY A 190 -21.80 -5.14 -8.95
C GLY A 190 -20.48 -4.82 -8.24
N GLY A 191 -19.79 -3.75 -8.66
CA GLY A 191 -18.58 -3.26 -7.98
C GLY A 191 -18.86 -2.49 -6.69
N LEU A 192 -17.83 -1.88 -6.12
CA LEU A 192 -17.98 -0.99 -4.98
C LEU A 192 -18.54 0.38 -5.42
N ALA A 193 -19.37 1.02 -4.60
CA ALA A 193 -19.90 2.36 -4.87
C ALA A 193 -18.79 3.42 -5.08
N CYS A 194 -17.64 3.24 -4.43
CA CYS A 194 -16.48 4.10 -4.59
C CYS A 194 -15.67 3.84 -5.87
N GLY A 195 -16.02 2.86 -6.70
CA GLY A 195 -15.25 2.50 -7.91
C GLY A 195 -13.94 1.76 -7.63
N GLY A 196 -13.69 1.35 -6.39
CA GLY A 196 -12.49 0.62 -6.00
C GLY A 196 -12.36 -0.75 -6.70
N ALA A 197 -11.19 -0.99 -7.29
CA ALA A 197 -10.86 -2.22 -7.99
C ALA A 197 -10.64 -3.40 -7.03
N ALA A 198 -10.88 -4.63 -7.52
CA ALA A 198 -10.68 -5.87 -6.77
C ALA A 198 -11.36 -5.86 -5.39
N TYR A 199 -12.53 -5.23 -5.27
CA TYR A 199 -13.27 -5.09 -4.00
C TYR A 199 -12.48 -4.45 -2.84
N ILE A 200 -11.47 -3.64 -3.17
CA ILE A 200 -10.72 -2.82 -2.21
C ILE A 200 -11.25 -1.38 -2.28
N CYS A 201 -11.45 -0.75 -1.12
CA CYS A 201 -11.98 0.60 -1.04
C CYS A 201 -11.05 1.62 -1.72
N GLN A 202 -11.60 2.56 -2.49
CA GLN A 202 -10.83 3.62 -3.14
C GLN A 202 -10.01 4.46 -2.13
N HIS A 203 -10.55 4.72 -0.93
CA HIS A 203 -9.82 5.44 0.11
C HIS A 203 -8.63 4.65 0.66
N PHE A 204 -8.69 3.31 0.64
CA PHE A 204 -7.54 2.49 1.01
C PHE A 204 -6.43 2.60 -0.04
N TYR A 205 -6.80 2.56 -1.34
CA TYR A 205 -5.87 2.84 -2.43
C TYR A 205 -5.28 4.25 -2.42
N ASP A 206 -5.95 5.21 -1.78
CA ASP A 206 -5.44 6.58 -1.65
C ASP A 206 -4.79 6.88 -0.29
N SER A 207 -4.70 5.88 0.58
CA SER A 207 -3.98 6.01 1.85
C SER A 207 -2.47 5.93 1.62
N ALA A 208 -1.70 6.77 2.31
CA ALA A 208 -0.24 6.72 2.27
C ALA A 208 0.29 5.33 2.68
N PRO A 209 1.44 4.87 2.18
CA PRO A 209 2.03 3.61 2.67
C PRO A 209 2.38 3.65 4.15
N SER A 210 2.87 4.78 4.65
CA SER A 210 3.33 4.98 6.02
C SER A 210 2.31 5.70 6.91
N GLY A 211 2.58 5.70 8.21
CA GLY A 211 1.74 6.34 9.24
C GLY A 211 0.77 5.36 9.91
N SER A 212 0.15 5.81 11.00
CA SER A 212 -0.74 4.97 11.83
C SER A 212 -1.95 4.43 11.06
N TYR A 213 -2.41 5.18 10.06
CA TYR A 213 -3.52 4.81 9.16
C TYR A 213 -3.05 4.55 7.73
N GLY A 214 -1.74 4.32 7.52
CA GLY A 214 -1.19 3.99 6.23
C GLY A 214 -1.43 2.53 5.84
N THR A 215 -1.36 2.22 4.54
CA THR A 215 -1.63 0.86 4.03
C THR A 215 -0.70 -0.17 4.65
N MET A 216 0.60 0.12 4.82
CA MET A 216 1.55 -0.83 5.41
C MET A 216 1.20 -1.20 6.85
N SER A 217 0.68 -0.24 7.64
CA SER A 217 0.24 -0.51 9.02
C SER A 217 -0.93 -1.50 9.07
N TYR A 218 -1.88 -1.36 8.14
CA TYR A 218 -2.97 -2.32 8.00
C TYR A 218 -2.53 -3.66 7.43
N MET A 219 -1.60 -3.67 6.48
CA MET A 219 -1.00 -4.89 5.94
C MET A 219 -0.23 -5.66 7.02
N ILE A 220 0.47 -4.98 7.92
CA ILE A 220 1.14 -5.62 9.07
C ILE A 220 0.11 -6.26 9.99
N ARG A 221 -0.94 -5.52 10.38
CA ARG A 221 -2.05 -6.07 11.20
C ARG A 221 -2.76 -7.25 10.53
N ALA A 222 -2.92 -7.18 9.21
CA ALA A 222 -3.49 -8.26 8.43
C ALA A 222 -2.57 -9.48 8.42
N ALA A 223 -1.28 -9.30 8.15
CA ALA A 223 -0.29 -10.37 8.16
C ALA A 223 -0.25 -11.08 9.53
N THR A 224 -0.31 -10.33 10.64
CA THR A 224 -0.38 -10.91 11.99
C THR A 224 -1.67 -11.72 12.23
N ALA A 225 -2.78 -11.31 11.61
CA ALA A 225 -4.05 -12.02 11.73
C ALA A 225 -4.17 -13.23 10.78
N THR A 226 -3.47 -13.23 9.65
CA THR A 226 -3.59 -14.27 8.61
C THR A 226 -2.51 -15.35 8.68
N LEU A 227 -1.33 -15.03 9.22
CA LEU A 227 -0.20 -15.95 9.23
C LEU A 227 -0.22 -16.83 10.48
N ASN A 228 -0.08 -18.13 10.29
CA ASN A 228 -0.06 -19.13 11.37
C ASN A 228 1.23 -19.10 12.21
N CYS A 229 2.18 -18.24 11.86
CA CYS A 229 3.46 -18.11 12.56
C CYS A 229 3.37 -17.21 13.80
N PHE A 230 2.27 -16.49 14.00
CA PHE A 230 2.04 -15.68 15.20
C PHE A 230 1.20 -16.43 16.23
N PRO A 231 1.43 -16.20 17.54
CA PRO A 231 0.55 -16.74 18.57
C PRO A 231 -0.86 -16.17 18.40
N GLN A 232 -1.86 -17.06 18.35
CA GLN A 232 -3.28 -16.66 18.33
C GLN A 232 -3.68 -16.31 19.76
N ASP A 233 -3.88 -15.01 20.04
CA ASP A 233 -4.33 -14.40 21.30
C ASP A 233 -3.73 -14.97 22.62
N GLY A 234 -2.83 -14.22 23.27
CA GLY A 234 -2.53 -14.37 24.70
C GLY A 234 -1.06 -14.40 25.12
N GLU A 235 -0.11 -14.59 24.20
CA GLU A 235 1.33 -14.61 24.51
C GLU A 235 2.09 -13.63 23.61
N LEU A 236 1.87 -12.34 23.83
CA LEU A 236 2.78 -11.30 23.36
C LEU A 236 3.32 -10.58 24.59
N ASP A 237 4.20 -11.25 25.32
CA ASP A 237 5.06 -10.57 26.28
C ASP A 237 6.04 -9.72 25.48
N CYS A 238 5.64 -8.48 25.21
CA CYS A 238 6.55 -7.43 24.77
C CYS A 238 7.52 -7.11 25.91
N ALA A 239 8.57 -7.93 26.05
CA ALA A 239 9.73 -7.57 26.83
C ALA A 239 10.48 -6.45 26.08
N VAL A 240 10.07 -5.22 26.33
CA VAL A 240 10.86 -4.03 25.95
C VAL A 240 12.13 -4.09 26.80
N SER A 241 13.25 -4.47 26.17
CA SER A 241 14.60 -4.28 26.73
C SER A 241 15.20 -2.98 26.24
#